data_AF-A0A950YF17-F1
#
_entry.id   AF-A0A950YF17-F1
#
_cell.length_a   1.000
_cell.length_b   1.000
_cell.length_c   1.000
_cell.angle_alpha   90.00
_cell.angle_beta   90.00
_cell.angle_gamma   90.00
#
_symmetry.space_group_name_H-M   'P 1'
#
loop_
_entity.id
_entity.type
_entity.pdbx_description
1 polymer ?
#
loop_
_entity_poly.entity_id
_entity_poly.type
_entity_poly.pdbx_seq_one_letter_code
_entity_poly.pdbx_strand_id
1 'polypeptide(L)'
;IALAVGALAGMMAWLDGPSEGLLRIGREQGYLPPYFQKVNHQGIEVHILSAQAVVITLIALLYAFIPTISRAYWIFTAMATQVYLIMYLLMFIAAVRLRRTQPEHPRGYRAHSLGVLCLLGGASSITAFAIGFVPPSQLGHQSPLLYALLLLAGILAIGIVPPLLMDRLRKPEWKTQAAGRPPEATSLND
;
A
#
# COMPACT_ATOMS: atom_id res chain seq x y z
N ILE A 1 22.76 -7.51 18.63
CA ILE A 1 23.11 -8.08 17.31
C ILE A 1 21.95 -8.90 16.73
N ALA A 2 21.43 -9.92 17.42
CA ALA A 2 20.31 -10.73 16.91
C ALA A 2 19.06 -9.91 16.50
N LEU A 3 18.65 -8.91 17.29
CA LEU A 3 17.55 -8.02 16.94
C LEU A 3 17.80 -7.22 15.66
N ALA A 4 19.03 -6.77 15.43
CA ALA A 4 19.40 -6.02 14.23
C ALA A 4 19.37 -6.92 12.99
N VAL A 5 19.91 -8.13 13.09
CA VAL A 5 19.87 -9.13 12.01
C VAL A 5 18.43 -9.51 11.68
N GLY A 6 17.59 -9.74 12.70
CA GLY A 6 16.17 -10.04 12.53
C GLY A 6 15.41 -8.89 11.85
N ALA A 7 15.66 -7.64 12.25
CA ALA A 7 15.05 -6.47 11.62
C ALA A 7 15.46 -6.31 10.15
N LEU A 8 16.73 -6.53 9.82
CA LEU A 8 17.22 -6.48 8.44
C LEU A 8 16.62 -7.60 7.58
N ALA A 9 16.59 -8.83 8.08
CA ALA A 9 15.97 -9.97 7.40
C ALA A 9 14.47 -9.71 7.15
N GLY A 10 13.76 -9.18 8.15
CA GLY A 10 12.38 -8.75 8.02
C GLY A 10 12.18 -7.69 6.95
N MET A 11 13.01 -6.65 6.93
CA MET A 11 12.93 -5.58 5.92
C MET A 11 13.12 -6.11 4.50
N MET A 12 14.06 -7.05 4.29
CA MET A 12 14.29 -7.64 2.96
C MET A 12 13.08 -8.44 2.47
N ALA A 13 12.38 -9.16 3.35
CA ALA A 13 11.19 -9.93 2.98
C ALA A 13 10.00 -9.04 2.56
N TRP A 14 9.93 -7.81 3.07
CA TRP A 14 8.82 -6.87 2.78
C TRP A 14 9.05 -6.01 1.54
N LEU A 15 10.26 -6.02 0.95
CA LEU A 15 10.61 -5.16 -0.18
C LEU A 15 9.96 -5.62 -1.51
N ASP A 16 9.82 -6.94 -1.66
CA ASP A 16 9.45 -7.60 -2.90
C ASP A 16 7.93 -7.54 -3.15
N GLY A 17 7.13 -7.92 -2.15
CA GLY A 17 5.66 -8.02 -2.30
C GLY A 17 4.96 -6.77 -2.85
N PRO A 18 5.21 -5.55 -2.32
CA PRO A 18 4.62 -4.33 -2.86
C PRO A 18 5.03 -4.04 -4.30
N SER A 19 6.27 -4.40 -4.67
CA SER A 19 6.86 -4.13 -5.98
C SER A 19 6.30 -5.07 -7.04
N GLU A 20 6.17 -6.36 -6.71
CA GLU A 20 5.53 -7.37 -7.56
C GLU A 20 4.04 -7.03 -7.77
N GLY A 21 3.33 -6.65 -6.69
CA GLY A 21 1.94 -6.22 -6.76
C GLY A 21 1.76 -5.00 -7.67
N LEU A 22 2.65 -4.01 -7.55
CA LEU A 22 2.65 -2.81 -8.39
C LEU A 22 2.97 -3.13 -9.86
N LEU A 23 3.96 -3.99 -10.11
CA LEU A 23 4.32 -4.47 -11.45
C LEU A 23 3.12 -5.15 -12.11
N ARG A 24 2.44 -6.04 -11.38
CA ARG A 24 1.29 -6.80 -11.86
C ARG A 24 0.15 -5.88 -12.28
N ILE A 25 -0.29 -4.98 -11.41
CA ILE A 25 -1.35 -4.02 -11.77
C ILE A 25 -0.88 -3.05 -12.87
N GLY A 26 0.42 -2.73 -12.91
CA GLY A 26 1.02 -1.93 -13.97
C GLY A 26 0.84 -2.57 -15.34
N ARG A 27 1.13 -3.89 -15.45
CA ARG A 27 0.97 -4.67 -16.69
C ARG A 27 -0.48 -4.96 -17.05
N GLU A 28 -1.31 -5.33 -16.06
CA GLU A 28 -2.72 -5.69 -16.30
C GLU A 28 -3.59 -4.48 -16.65
N GLN A 29 -3.39 -3.36 -15.94
CA GLN A 29 -4.27 -2.18 -16.03
C GLN A 29 -3.62 -0.98 -16.72
N GLY A 30 -2.30 -1.03 -16.98
CA GLY A 30 -1.57 0.07 -17.61
C GLY A 30 -1.28 1.22 -16.65
N TYR A 31 -1.23 0.98 -15.33
CA TYR A 31 -0.99 2.02 -14.32
C TYR A 31 0.45 2.52 -14.24
N LEU A 32 1.39 1.81 -14.87
CA LEU A 32 2.81 2.16 -14.86
C LEU A 32 3.35 2.32 -16.29
N PRO A 33 4.24 3.29 -16.56
CA PRO A 33 4.97 3.34 -17.82
C PRO A 33 5.80 2.07 -18.07
N PRO A 34 6.03 1.66 -19.33
CA PRO A 34 6.77 0.44 -19.68
C PRO A 34 8.19 0.40 -19.10
N TYR A 35 8.80 1.58 -18.86
CA TYR A 35 10.08 1.69 -18.17
C TYR A 35 10.03 1.00 -16.80
N PHE A 36 9.01 1.26 -15.99
CA PHE A 36 8.88 0.65 -14.65
C PHE A 36 8.38 -0.79 -14.69
N GLN A 37 7.90 -1.29 -15.83
CA GLN A 37 7.43 -2.67 -15.96
C GLN A 37 8.53 -3.68 -16.34
N LYS A 38 9.78 -3.23 -16.50
CA LYS A 38 10.90 -4.08 -16.86
C LYS A 38 11.37 -4.91 -15.67
N VAL A 39 11.68 -6.17 -15.95
CA VAL A 39 12.28 -7.12 -14.99
C VAL A 39 13.65 -7.55 -15.51
N ASN A 40 14.55 -7.93 -14.59
CA ASN A 40 15.84 -8.51 -14.95
C ASN A 40 15.72 -10.01 -15.28
N HIS A 41 16.85 -10.68 -15.54
CA HIS A 41 16.89 -12.13 -15.84
C HIS A 41 16.38 -13.03 -14.69
N GLN A 42 16.31 -12.51 -13.47
CA GLN A 42 15.81 -13.22 -12.29
C GLN A 42 14.32 -12.91 -12.03
N GLY A 43 13.66 -12.17 -12.92
CA GLY A 43 12.25 -11.80 -12.77
C GLY A 43 12.00 -10.60 -11.84
N ILE A 44 13.05 -9.92 -11.39
CA ILE A 44 12.95 -8.83 -10.40
C ILE A 44 12.75 -7.47 -11.08
N GLU A 45 11.78 -6.69 -10.60
CA GLU A 45 11.44 -5.31 -11.03
C GLU A 45 12.42 -4.25 -10.53
N VAL A 46 13.67 -4.33 -10.98
CA VAL A 46 14.77 -3.45 -10.55
C VAL A 46 14.42 -1.96 -10.60
N HIS A 47 13.66 -1.49 -11.59
CA HIS A 47 13.30 -0.06 -11.68
C HIS A 47 12.29 0.38 -10.61
N ILE A 48 11.33 -0.48 -10.25
CA ILE A 48 10.37 -0.20 -9.16
C ILE A 48 11.13 -0.22 -7.83
N LEU A 49 11.96 -1.26 -7.61
CA LEU A 49 12.83 -1.37 -6.43
C LEU A 49 13.75 -0.16 -6.28
N SER A 50 14.38 0.28 -7.36
CA SER A 50 15.27 1.45 -7.34
C SER A 50 14.50 2.72 -7.00
N ALA A 51 13.29 2.90 -7.55
CA ALA A 51 12.47 4.07 -7.25
C ALA A 51 12.08 4.14 -5.78
N GLN A 52 11.62 3.04 -5.17
CA GLN A 52 11.32 3.03 -3.74
C GLN A 52 12.58 3.20 -2.88
N ALA A 53 13.73 2.64 -3.29
CA ALA A 53 14.98 2.80 -2.57
C ALA A 53 15.44 4.27 -2.54
N VAL A 54 15.27 4.99 -3.66
CA VAL A 54 15.51 6.44 -3.72
C VAL A 54 14.58 7.18 -2.77
N VAL A 55 13.27 6.88 -2.79
CA VAL A 55 12.29 7.52 -1.90
C VAL A 55 12.63 7.26 -0.42
N ILE A 56 12.93 6.02 -0.05
CA ILE A 56 13.32 5.65 1.32
C ILE A 56 14.60 6.36 1.74
N THR A 57 15.58 6.45 0.84
CA THR A 57 16.84 7.17 1.12
C THR A 57 16.58 8.65 1.36
N LEU A 58 15.74 9.29 0.55
CA LEU A 58 15.37 10.70 0.74
C LEU A 58 14.65 10.91 2.08
N ILE A 59 13.71 10.04 2.45
CA ILE A 59 13.03 10.09 3.74
C ILE A 59 14.02 9.88 4.90
N ALA A 60 14.97 8.95 4.75
CA ALA A 60 16.01 8.70 5.74
C ALA A 60 16.95 9.92 5.92
N LEU A 61 17.29 10.62 4.84
CA LEU A 61 18.08 11.86 4.91
C LEU A 61 17.29 13.00 5.59
N LEU A 62 15.98 13.11 5.33
CA LEU A 62 15.13 14.09 6.03
C LEU A 62 15.13 13.88 7.54
N TYR A 63 15.35 12.65 8.00
CA TYR A 63 15.45 12.31 9.41
C TYR A 63 16.60 13.02 10.14
N ALA A 64 17.68 13.36 9.43
CA ALA A 64 18.80 14.13 9.98
C ALA A 64 18.38 15.53 10.47
N PHE A 65 17.25 16.05 9.96
CA PHE A 65 16.69 17.34 10.34
C PHE A 65 15.57 17.22 11.38
N ILE A 66 15.12 16.01 11.72
CA ILE A 66 14.09 15.81 12.76
C ILE A 66 14.80 15.68 14.12
N PRO A 67 14.51 16.57 15.08
CA PRO A 67 15.26 16.66 16.33
C PRO A 67 15.17 15.43 17.24
N THR A 68 14.24 14.49 17.01
CA THR A 68 14.19 13.22 17.75
C THR A 68 13.60 12.09 16.92
N ILE A 69 14.16 10.89 17.10
CA ILE A 69 13.70 9.63 16.52
C ILE A 69 12.23 9.34 16.88
N SER A 70 11.89 9.52 18.17
CA SER A 70 10.54 9.26 18.69
C SER A 70 9.46 10.08 17.98
N ARG A 71 9.69 11.38 17.77
CA ARG A 71 8.72 12.25 17.06
C ARG A 71 8.45 11.77 15.64
N ALA A 72 9.49 11.47 14.90
CA ALA A 72 9.33 10.96 13.54
C ALA A 72 8.62 9.61 13.53
N TYR A 73 9.01 8.69 14.42
CA TYR A 73 8.35 7.38 14.55
C TYR A 73 6.83 7.53 14.74
N TRP A 74 6.37 8.40 15.65
CA TRP A 74 4.94 8.63 15.88
C TRP A 74 4.23 9.26 14.68
N ILE A 75 4.86 10.26 14.03
CA ILE A 75 4.28 10.91 12.85
C ILE A 75 4.15 9.92 11.68
N PHE A 76 5.21 9.16 11.36
CA PHE A 76 5.18 8.16 10.28
C PHE A 76 4.24 7.01 10.58
N THR A 77 4.19 6.53 11.83
CA THR A 77 3.25 5.49 12.25
C THR A 77 1.81 5.96 12.11
N ALA A 78 1.51 7.19 12.54
CA ALA A 78 0.18 7.76 12.38
C ALA A 78 -0.17 7.91 10.90
N MET A 79 0.70 8.48 10.07
CA MET A 79 0.47 8.64 8.63
C MET A 79 0.22 7.29 7.93
N ALA A 80 1.08 6.29 8.16
CA ALA A 80 0.91 4.95 7.57
C ALA A 80 -0.41 4.31 8.01
N THR A 81 -0.77 4.45 9.29
CA THR A 81 -2.05 3.96 9.82
C THR A 81 -3.23 4.64 9.13
N GLN A 82 -3.19 5.97 8.94
CA GLN A 82 -4.27 6.70 8.28
C GLN A 82 -4.46 6.27 6.82
N VAL A 83 -3.38 6.13 6.06
CA VAL A 83 -3.44 5.61 4.69
C VAL A 83 -4.04 4.21 4.65
N TYR A 84 -3.66 3.36 5.61
CA TYR A 84 -4.18 2.00 5.70
C TYR A 84 -5.68 1.96 6.06
N LEU A 85 -6.13 2.83 6.97
CA LEU A 85 -7.53 2.95 7.33
C LEU A 85 -8.41 3.42 6.16
N ILE A 86 -7.91 4.34 5.33
CA ILE A 86 -8.61 4.73 4.09
C ILE A 86 -8.84 3.50 3.20
N MET A 87 -7.81 2.68 3.02
CA MET A 87 -7.92 1.45 2.23
C MET A 87 -8.89 0.44 2.85
N TYR A 88 -8.92 0.28 4.17
CA TYR A 88 -9.92 -0.54 4.85
C TYR A 88 -11.35 -0.05 4.62
N LEU A 89 -11.59 1.26 4.68
CA LEU A 89 -12.91 1.83 4.41
C LEU A 89 -13.37 1.54 2.98
N LEU A 90 -12.48 1.74 2.00
CA LEU A 90 -12.74 1.40 0.61
C LEU A 90 -13.03 -0.09 0.45
N MET A 91 -12.27 -0.96 1.14
CA MET A 91 -12.47 -2.41 1.11
C MET A 91 -13.84 -2.81 1.69
N PHE A 92 -14.26 -2.24 2.84
CA PHE A 92 -15.58 -2.55 3.43
C PHE A 92 -16.71 -2.10 2.51
N ILE A 93 -16.61 -0.91 1.92
CA ILE A 93 -17.58 -0.41 0.93
C ILE A 93 -17.63 -1.35 -0.29
N ALA A 94 -16.47 -1.75 -0.81
CA ALA A 94 -16.36 -2.66 -1.95
C ALA A 94 -16.97 -4.04 -1.64
N ALA A 95 -16.73 -4.58 -0.45
CA ALA A 95 -17.27 -5.88 -0.03
C ALA A 95 -18.81 -5.87 0.05
N VAL A 96 -19.39 -4.83 0.66
CA VAL A 96 -20.85 -4.66 0.71
C VAL A 96 -21.43 -4.46 -0.68
N ARG A 97 -20.78 -3.62 -1.51
CA ARG A 97 -21.19 -3.37 -2.90
C ARG A 97 -21.18 -4.68 -3.70
N LEU A 98 -20.10 -5.45 -3.64
CA LEU A 98 -19.94 -6.72 -4.36
C LEU A 98 -21.01 -7.74 -3.97
N ARG A 99 -21.39 -7.82 -2.69
CA ARG A 99 -22.46 -8.73 -2.23
C ARG A 99 -23.84 -8.33 -2.76
N ARG A 100 -24.07 -7.03 -3.02
CA ARG A 100 -25.31 -6.52 -3.60
C ARG A 100 -25.33 -6.62 -5.13
N THR A 101 -24.21 -6.32 -5.80
CA THR A 101 -24.15 -6.24 -7.26
C THR A 101 -23.88 -7.59 -7.93
N GLN A 102 -23.22 -8.52 -7.26
CA GLN A 102 -22.86 -9.83 -7.81
C GLN A 102 -23.18 -10.97 -6.81
N PRO A 103 -24.45 -11.16 -6.43
CA PRO A 103 -24.83 -12.14 -5.40
C PRO A 103 -24.49 -13.58 -5.81
N GLU A 104 -24.62 -13.92 -7.09
CA GLU A 104 -24.43 -15.29 -7.60
C GLU A 104 -22.97 -15.66 -7.93
N HIS A 105 -22.01 -14.74 -7.75
CA HIS A 105 -20.60 -15.07 -8.01
C HIS A 105 -20.16 -16.26 -7.13
N PRO A 106 -19.54 -17.31 -7.70
CA PRO A 106 -19.03 -18.44 -6.93
C PRO A 106 -17.93 -17.96 -5.97
N ARG A 107 -17.98 -18.40 -4.71
CA ARG A 107 -17.05 -17.94 -3.67
C ARG A 107 -16.52 -19.14 -2.91
N GLY A 108 -15.19 -19.30 -2.84
CA GLY A 108 -14.55 -20.35 -2.04
C GLY A 108 -14.83 -20.19 -0.54
N TYR A 109 -15.13 -18.97 -0.09
CA TYR A 109 -15.54 -18.68 1.28
C TYR A 109 -16.68 -17.64 1.30
N ARG A 110 -17.68 -17.83 2.17
CA ARG A 110 -18.81 -16.91 2.35
C ARG A 110 -18.95 -16.54 3.83
N ALA A 111 -18.62 -15.28 4.17
CA ALA A 111 -18.87 -14.75 5.50
C ALA A 111 -20.39 -14.62 5.75
N HIS A 112 -20.90 -15.32 6.76
CA HIS A 112 -22.34 -15.36 7.07
C HIS A 112 -22.90 -13.96 7.34
N SER A 113 -22.22 -13.16 8.16
CA SER A 113 -22.66 -11.84 8.66
C SER A 113 -21.87 -10.65 8.07
N LEU A 114 -21.49 -10.70 6.79
CA LEU A 114 -20.64 -9.67 6.15
C LEU A 114 -21.13 -8.23 6.38
N GLY A 115 -22.45 -7.98 6.33
CA GLY A 115 -23.00 -6.64 6.57
C GLY A 115 -22.66 -6.10 7.97
N VAL A 116 -22.82 -6.94 9.00
CA VAL A 116 -22.49 -6.60 10.39
C VAL A 116 -20.98 -6.43 10.55
N LEU A 117 -20.18 -7.32 9.95
CA LEU A 117 -18.71 -7.24 9.99
C LEU A 117 -18.20 -5.96 9.32
N CYS A 118 -18.73 -5.59 8.16
CA CYS A 118 -18.38 -4.35 7.47
C CYS A 118 -18.84 -3.11 8.23
N LEU A 119 -19.99 -3.17 8.92
CA LEU A 119 -20.47 -2.06 9.75
C LEU A 119 -19.57 -1.85 10.98
N LEU A 120 -19.26 -2.92 11.72
CA LEU A 120 -18.38 -2.85 12.87
C LEU A 120 -16.96 -2.44 12.47
N GLY A 121 -16.41 -3.06 11.43
CA GLY A 121 -15.10 -2.75 10.89
C GLY A 121 -15.03 -1.31 10.37
N GLY A 122 -16.01 -0.88 9.59
CA GLY A 122 -16.10 0.48 9.06
C GLY A 122 -16.23 1.53 10.17
N ALA A 123 -17.10 1.32 11.16
CA ALA A 123 -17.25 2.22 12.29
C ALA A 123 -15.97 2.31 13.13
N SER A 124 -15.30 1.17 13.36
CA SER A 124 -14.01 1.11 14.04
C SER A 124 -12.92 1.86 13.27
N SER A 125 -12.85 1.67 11.95
CA SER A 125 -11.90 2.37 11.08
C SER A 125 -12.14 3.88 11.04
N ILE A 126 -13.40 4.34 10.96
CA ILE A 126 -13.74 5.78 11.01
C ILE A 126 -13.32 6.38 12.36
N THR A 127 -13.61 5.66 13.45
CA THR A 127 -13.26 6.11 14.80
C THR A 127 -11.74 6.20 14.98
N ALA A 128 -11.00 5.16 14.57
CA ALA A 128 -9.54 5.15 14.59
C ALA A 128 -8.92 6.22 13.69
N PHE A 129 -9.56 6.49 12.54
CA PHE A 129 -9.15 7.57 11.64
C PHE A 129 -9.26 8.93 12.34
N ALA A 130 -10.42 9.22 12.95
CA ALA A 130 -10.62 10.45 13.72
C ALA A 130 -9.62 10.60 14.89
N ILE A 131 -9.37 9.51 15.63
CA ILE A 131 -8.39 9.50 16.74
C ILE A 131 -6.97 9.81 16.23
N GLY A 132 -6.61 9.35 15.03
CA GLY A 132 -5.28 9.57 14.48
C GLY A 132 -4.92 11.04 14.21
N PHE A 133 -5.89 11.95 14.19
CA PHE A 133 -5.64 13.40 14.12
C PHE A 133 -5.38 14.04 15.48
N VAL A 134 -5.47 13.27 16.58
CA VAL A 134 -5.11 13.72 17.92
C VAL A 134 -3.62 13.45 18.15
N PRO A 135 -2.79 14.49 18.40
CA PRO A 135 -1.35 14.30 18.57
C PRO A 135 -1.04 13.45 19.81
N PRO A 136 -0.18 12.43 19.71
CA PRO A 136 0.28 11.68 20.87
C PRO A 136 1.03 12.58 21.87
N SER A 137 0.88 12.30 23.16
CA SER A 137 1.54 13.07 24.24
C SER A 137 3.07 13.05 24.14
N GLN A 138 3.63 12.03 23.47
CA GLN A 138 5.05 11.90 23.16
C GLN A 138 5.58 12.99 22.20
N LEU A 139 4.71 13.71 21.49
CA LEU A 139 5.10 14.83 20.61
C LEU A 139 5.33 16.16 21.37
N GLY A 140 5.02 16.22 22.67
CA GLY A 140 5.13 17.44 23.48
C GLY A 140 4.15 18.55 23.06
N HIS A 141 4.49 19.81 23.34
CA HIS A 141 3.65 21.00 23.08
C HIS A 141 3.64 21.41 21.58
N GLN A 142 3.46 20.46 20.66
CA GLN A 142 3.22 20.79 19.26
C GLN A 142 1.82 21.38 19.10
N SER A 143 1.67 22.35 18.21
CA SER A 143 0.34 22.85 17.88
C SER A 143 -0.48 21.71 17.25
N PRO A 144 -1.68 21.39 17.77
CA PRO A 144 -2.52 20.33 17.20
C PRO A 144 -2.83 20.55 15.73
N LEU A 145 -2.95 21.82 15.33
CA LEU A 145 -3.18 22.21 13.93
C LEU A 145 -2.01 21.83 13.02
N LEU A 146 -0.76 22.14 13.41
CA LEU A 146 0.41 21.78 12.59
C LEU A 146 0.54 20.26 12.46
N TYR A 147 0.29 19.51 13.54
CA TYR A 147 0.26 18.05 13.49
C TYR A 147 -0.78 17.54 12.49
N ALA A 148 -2.01 18.02 12.58
CA ALA A 148 -3.10 17.61 11.68
C ALA A 148 -2.80 17.97 10.22
N LEU A 149 -2.24 19.16 9.96
CA LEU A 149 -1.84 19.58 8.61
C LEU A 149 -0.70 18.73 8.04
N LEU A 150 0.32 18.42 8.84
CA LEU A 150 1.41 17.53 8.43
C LEU A 150 0.90 16.12 8.14
N LEU A 151 0.02 15.59 8.99
CA LEU A 151 -0.60 14.29 8.80
C LEU A 151 -1.41 14.25 7.50
N LEU A 152 -2.26 15.27 7.28
CA LEU A 152 -3.08 15.40 6.08
C LEU A 152 -2.20 15.52 4.82
N ALA A 153 -1.16 16.35 4.87
CA ALA A 153 -0.22 16.51 3.77
C ALA A 153 0.48 15.18 3.44
N GLY A 154 0.90 14.41 4.45
CA GLY A 154 1.51 13.09 4.25
C GLY A 154 0.55 12.06 3.66
N ILE A 155 -0.69 12.00 4.16
CA ILE A 155 -1.75 11.15 3.62
C ILE A 155 -1.99 11.47 2.14
N LEU A 156 -2.08 12.76 1.80
CA LEU A 156 -2.27 13.19 0.42
C LEU A 156 -1.05 12.84 -0.44
N ALA A 157 0.14 13.26 -0.03
CA ALA A 157 1.37 13.12 -0.81
C ALA A 157 1.76 11.66 -1.07
N ILE A 158 1.53 10.76 -0.10
CA ILE A 158 1.98 9.37 -0.17
C ILE A 158 0.82 8.42 -0.48
N GLY A 159 -0.35 8.62 0.15
CA GLY A 159 -1.45 7.65 0.12
C GLY A 159 -2.50 7.89 -0.97
N ILE A 160 -2.74 9.13 -1.37
CA ILE A 160 -3.86 9.47 -2.27
C ILE A 160 -3.37 9.96 -3.63
N VAL A 161 -2.45 10.92 -3.66
CA VAL A 161 -1.98 11.55 -4.90
C VAL A 161 -1.30 10.54 -5.82
N PRO A 162 -0.36 9.68 -5.38
CA PRO A 162 0.32 8.77 -6.30
C PRO A 162 -0.63 7.76 -6.95
N PRO A 163 -1.51 7.03 -6.22
CA PRO A 163 -2.47 6.13 -6.87
C PRO A 163 -3.44 6.84 -7.83
N LEU A 164 -3.93 8.04 -7.48
CA LEU A 164 -4.80 8.82 -8.36
C LEU A 164 -4.08 9.30 -9.61
N LEU A 165 -2.81 9.70 -9.48
CA LEU A 165 -1.98 10.10 -10.60
C LEU A 165 -1.74 8.91 -11.54
N MET A 166 -1.45 7.73 -10.97
CA MET A 166 -1.31 6.49 -11.75
C MET A 166 -2.61 6.14 -12.49
N ASP A 167 -3.77 6.28 -11.85
CA ASP A 167 -5.06 6.06 -12.52
C ASP A 167 -5.35 7.06 -13.64
N ARG A 168 -5.05 8.34 -13.43
CA ARG A 168 -5.27 9.39 -14.44
C ARG A 168 -4.28 9.37 -15.60
N LEU A 169 -3.04 8.99 -15.33
CA LEU A 169 -1.98 8.91 -16.35
C LEU A 169 -1.90 7.53 -17.02
N ARG A 170 -2.72 6.56 -16.60
CA ARG A 170 -2.71 5.21 -17.18
C ARG A 170 -2.95 5.28 -18.68
N LYS A 171 -2.25 4.44 -19.43
CA LYS A 171 -2.46 4.31 -20.86
C LYS A 171 -2.75 2.87 -21.25
N PRO A 172 -3.74 2.61 -22.13
CA PRO A 172 -4.01 1.27 -22.63
C PRO A 172 -2.79 0.62 -23.30
N GLU A 173 -1.95 1.42 -23.96
CA GLU A 173 -0.71 0.98 -24.62
C GLU A 173 0.37 0.48 -23.64
N TRP A 174 0.26 0.82 -22.36
CA TRP A 174 1.16 0.31 -21.33
C TRP A 174 0.74 -1.05 -20.79
N LYS A 175 -0.44 -1.56 -21.18
CA LYS A 175 -0.84 -2.91 -20.84
C LYS A 175 0.04 -3.89 -21.60
N THR A 176 0.74 -4.74 -20.86
CA THR A 176 1.57 -5.79 -21.46
C THR A 176 0.87 -7.12 -21.21
N GLN A 177 0.43 -7.79 -22.27
CA GLN A 177 -0.05 -9.17 -22.15
C GLN A 177 1.14 -10.10 -21.94
N ALA A 178 1.58 -10.34 -20.70
CA ALA A 178 2.36 -11.53 -20.34
C ALA A 178 2.61 -11.69 -18.82
N ALA A 179 1.93 -12.67 -18.22
CA ALA A 179 2.48 -13.73 -17.36
C ALA A 179 1.32 -14.50 -16.69
N GLY A 180 0.55 -15.23 -17.50
CA GLY A 180 -0.63 -15.99 -17.04
C GLY A 180 -0.88 -17.25 -17.84
N ARG A 181 0.16 -17.85 -18.42
CA ARG A 181 0.10 -19.24 -18.89
C ARG A 181 1.34 -19.94 -18.31
N PRO A 182 1.20 -20.87 -17.36
CA PRO A 182 2.25 -21.85 -17.10
C PRO A 182 2.62 -22.52 -18.43
N PRO A 183 3.87 -22.96 -18.64
CA PRO A 183 4.18 -23.78 -19.81
C PRO A 183 3.18 -24.93 -19.84
N GLU A 184 2.46 -25.03 -20.96
CA GLU A 184 1.61 -26.17 -21.27
C GLU A 184 2.47 -27.40 -21.01
N ALA A 185 2.07 -28.22 -20.02
CA ALA A 185 2.75 -29.46 -19.75
C ALA A 185 2.70 -30.23 -21.06
N THR A 186 3.86 -30.35 -21.70
CA THR A 186 4.07 -31.29 -22.80
C THR A 186 3.53 -32.61 -22.28
N SER A 187 2.42 -33.07 -22.85
CA SER A 187 1.87 -34.39 -22.59
C SER A 187 2.91 -35.40 -23.05
N LEU A 188 3.82 -35.74 -22.15
CA LEU A 188 4.61 -36.94 -22.19
C LEU A 188 3.70 -38.05 -21.64
N ASN A 189 3.44 -39.03 -22.50
CA ASN A 189 2.76 -40.32 -22.27
C ASN A 189 1.22 -40.23 -22.38
N ASP A 190 0.50 -40.95 -23.25
CA ASP A 190 0.79 -42.13 -24.08
C ASP A 190 0.06 -42.03 -25.45
#